data_AF-A0A316W4F2-F1
#
_entry.id   AF-A0A316W4F2-F1
#
_cell.length_a   1.000
_cell.length_b   1.000
_cell.length_c   1.000
_cell.angle_alpha   90.00
_cell.angle_beta   90.00
_cell.angle_gamma   90.00
#
_symmetry.space_group_name_H-M   'P 1'
#
loop_
_entity.id
_entity.type
_entity.pdbx_description
1 polymer ?
#
loop_
_entity_poly.entity_id
_entity_poly.type
_entity_poly.pdbx_seq_one_letter_code
_entity_poly.pdbx_strand_id
1 'polypeptide(L)'
;SASTSASVDAAPTPQQLLFARALISTFALWPALRLAIAEEWGGSDSQDKADFLLSHLADTHGGDPIVVPDQDDLSYALTAYFNDEYEVRLEDDSAEYVAGRICNLHKLCFGGDQVEAENAVKGLEEATKSLRGTKTKATKQDAGDDAGMASDESDDEGGEDGMDVDGQSAQQQRQPRQRQEPIVDEDGFTMV
;
A
#
# COMPACT_ATOMS: atom_id res chain seq x y z
N SER A 1 -4.25 47.51 -17.79
CA SER A 1 -3.24 46.93 -16.90
C SER A 1 -3.96 46.20 -15.79
N ALA A 2 -4.09 44.88 -15.87
CA ALA A 2 -4.68 44.08 -14.80
C ALA A 2 -3.53 43.59 -13.91
N SER A 3 -3.59 43.96 -12.62
CA SER A 3 -2.71 43.46 -11.59
C SER A 3 -2.95 41.96 -11.39
N THR A 4 -1.90 41.15 -11.55
CA THR A 4 -1.79 39.83 -10.93
C THR A 4 -0.37 39.71 -10.41
N SER A 5 -0.16 40.04 -9.15
CA SER A 5 1.07 39.77 -8.43
C SER A 5 0.70 39.36 -7.00
N ALA A 6 1.47 38.38 -6.51
CA ALA A 6 1.40 37.67 -5.23
C ALA A 6 0.33 36.57 -5.19
N SER A 7 0.67 35.30 -4.93
CA SER A 7 1.61 34.86 -3.89
C SER A 7 2.45 33.65 -4.34
N VAL A 8 3.76 33.83 -4.48
CA VAL A 8 4.70 32.71 -4.70
C VAL A 8 5.60 32.44 -3.48
N ASP A 9 5.33 33.07 -2.34
CA ASP A 9 6.24 33.07 -1.18
C ASP A 9 5.51 32.90 0.17
N ALA A 10 4.32 32.31 0.18
CA ALA A 10 3.67 31.93 1.43
C ALA A 10 4.16 30.55 1.84
N ALA A 11 4.66 30.41 3.07
CA ALA A 11 5.03 29.11 3.62
C ALA A 11 3.82 28.16 3.61
N PRO A 12 4.01 26.86 3.31
CA PRO A 12 2.91 25.90 3.26
C PRO A 12 2.26 25.76 4.63
N THR A 13 0.94 25.71 4.64
CA THR A 13 0.13 25.48 5.84
C THR A 13 0.33 24.06 6.39
N PRO A 14 0.07 23.81 7.68
CA PRO A 14 0.11 22.46 8.24
C PRO A 14 -0.79 21.47 7.50
N GLN A 15 -1.96 21.90 7.03
CA GLN A 15 -2.89 21.07 6.26
C GLN A 15 -2.33 20.71 4.89
N GLN A 16 -1.68 21.65 4.19
CA GLN A 16 -0.99 21.39 2.93
C GLN A 16 0.16 20.38 3.10
N LEU A 17 0.96 20.53 4.17
CA LEU A 17 2.03 19.58 4.49
C LEU A 17 1.48 18.18 4.81
N LEU A 18 0.37 18.11 5.53
CA LEU A 18 -0.29 16.84 5.86
C LEU A 18 -0.84 16.16 4.60
N PHE A 19 -1.49 16.93 3.72
CA PHE A 19 -1.99 16.42 2.44
C PHE A 19 -0.86 15.94 1.53
N ALA A 20 0.26 16.67 1.45
CA ALA A 20 1.44 16.25 0.70
C ALA A 20 2.00 14.91 1.21
N ARG A 21 2.11 14.72 2.54
CA ARG A 21 2.52 13.43 3.14
C ARG A 21 1.53 12.30 2.78
N ALA A 22 0.24 12.62 2.73
CA ALA A 22 -0.81 11.68 2.32
C ALA A 22 -0.63 11.22 0.87
N LEU A 23 -0.35 12.16 -0.05
CA LEU A 23 -0.07 11.87 -1.46
C LEU A 23 1.17 10.98 -1.61
N ILE A 24 2.28 11.35 -0.96
CA ILE A 24 3.55 10.59 -0.99
C ILE A 24 3.32 9.15 -0.56
N SER A 25 2.64 8.96 0.57
CA SER A 25 2.38 7.63 1.11
C SER A 25 1.41 6.85 0.21
N THR A 26 0.40 7.52 -0.36
CA THR A 26 -0.55 6.88 -1.29
C THR A 26 0.16 6.37 -2.54
N PHE A 27 1.02 7.18 -3.16
CA PHE A 27 1.77 6.81 -4.36
C PHE A 27 2.79 5.71 -4.05
N ALA A 28 3.48 5.80 -2.91
CA ALA A 28 4.41 4.76 -2.46
C ALA A 28 3.72 3.43 -2.15
N LEU A 29 2.39 3.41 -1.95
CA LEU A 29 1.58 2.21 -1.77
C LEU A 29 0.97 1.70 -3.08
N TRP A 30 1.04 2.44 -4.17
CA TRP A 30 0.39 2.08 -5.44
C TRP A 30 1.29 1.14 -6.26
N PRO A 31 0.92 -0.15 -6.43
CA PRO A 31 1.81 -1.12 -7.07
C PRO A 31 2.14 -0.80 -8.53
N ALA A 32 1.16 -0.32 -9.31
CA ALA A 32 1.36 0.04 -10.70
C ALA A 32 2.43 1.13 -10.86
N LEU A 33 2.39 2.19 -10.04
CA LEU A 33 3.37 3.27 -10.09
C LEU A 33 4.76 2.80 -9.70
N ARG A 34 4.85 2.00 -8.63
CA ARG A 34 6.14 1.44 -8.17
C ARG A 34 6.79 0.56 -9.23
N LEU A 35 5.98 -0.27 -9.90
CA LEU A 35 6.45 -1.13 -10.98
C LEU A 35 6.90 -0.29 -12.18
N ALA A 36 6.10 0.71 -12.56
CA ALA A 36 6.43 1.62 -13.66
C ALA A 36 7.76 2.36 -13.44
N ILE A 37 8.02 2.79 -12.21
CA ILE A 37 9.30 3.42 -11.83
C ILE A 37 10.44 2.40 -11.83
N ALA A 38 10.24 1.22 -11.24
CA ALA A 38 11.28 0.20 -11.11
C ALA A 38 11.75 -0.36 -12.47
N GLU A 39 10.82 -0.47 -13.41
CA GLU A 39 11.07 -0.99 -14.77
C GLU A 39 11.29 0.13 -15.80
N GLU A 40 11.44 1.38 -15.35
CA GLU A 40 11.68 2.56 -16.19
C GLU A 40 10.70 2.69 -17.37
N TRP A 41 9.40 2.40 -17.15
CA TRP A 41 8.38 2.50 -18.19
C TRP A 41 8.20 3.91 -18.75
N GLY A 42 8.58 4.94 -17.97
CA GLY A 42 8.65 6.34 -18.42
C GLY A 42 10.05 6.80 -18.83
N GLY A 43 11.01 5.89 -18.99
CA GLY A 43 12.43 6.17 -19.23
C GLY A 43 13.22 6.45 -17.94
N SER A 44 14.44 6.96 -18.09
CA SER A 44 15.36 7.28 -16.97
C SER A 44 14.76 8.26 -15.95
N ASP A 45 13.80 9.06 -16.40
CA ASP A 45 13.19 10.13 -15.63
C ASP A 45 11.85 9.67 -15.00
N SER A 46 11.60 8.35 -14.94
CA SER A 46 10.36 7.77 -14.39
C SER A 46 10.06 8.22 -12.96
N GLN A 47 11.10 8.39 -12.15
CA GLN A 47 10.98 8.91 -10.79
C GLN A 47 10.61 10.40 -10.79
N ASP A 48 11.27 11.22 -11.61
CA ASP A 48 10.99 12.66 -11.72
C ASP A 48 9.56 12.93 -12.21
N LYS A 49 9.03 12.08 -13.10
CA LYS A 49 7.63 12.11 -13.54
C LYS A 49 6.67 11.84 -12.37
N ALA A 50 6.99 10.90 -11.48
CA ALA A 50 6.14 10.62 -10.32
C ALA A 50 6.16 11.80 -9.33
N ASP A 51 7.34 12.38 -9.10
CA ASP A 51 7.53 13.54 -8.23
C ASP A 51 6.82 14.79 -8.80
N PHE A 52 6.86 14.99 -10.13
CA PHE A 52 6.11 16.04 -10.81
C PHE A 52 4.60 15.89 -10.61
N LEU A 53 4.03 14.70 -10.86
CA LEU A 53 2.61 14.45 -10.66
C LEU A 53 2.19 14.73 -9.21
N LEU A 54 3.02 14.31 -8.24
CA LEU A 54 2.76 14.55 -6.84
C LEU A 54 2.75 16.03 -6.50
N SER A 55 3.75 16.79 -6.96
CA SER A 55 3.80 18.25 -6.77
C SER A 55 2.58 18.91 -7.41
N HIS A 56 2.23 18.51 -8.63
CA HIS A 56 1.08 19.06 -9.34
C HIS A 56 -0.24 18.83 -8.58
N LEU A 57 -0.46 17.63 -8.03
CA LEU A 57 -1.64 17.33 -7.23
C LEU A 57 -1.65 18.09 -5.89
N ALA A 58 -0.49 18.22 -5.24
CA ALA A 58 -0.35 18.98 -4.00
C ALA A 58 -0.66 20.47 -4.21
N ASP A 59 -0.16 21.08 -5.30
CA ASP A 59 -0.40 22.48 -5.62
C ASP A 59 -1.85 22.72 -6.05
N THR A 60 -2.39 21.83 -6.90
CA THR A 60 -3.74 21.98 -7.48
C THR A 60 -4.82 21.81 -6.42
N HIS A 61 -4.66 20.88 -5.48
CA HIS A 61 -5.69 20.57 -4.48
C HIS A 61 -5.36 21.05 -3.08
N GLY A 62 -4.12 21.46 -2.80
CA GLY A 62 -3.74 22.08 -1.53
C GLY A 62 -3.88 23.60 -1.51
N GLY A 63 -4.08 24.25 -2.66
CA GLY A 63 -4.14 25.70 -2.81
C GLY A 63 -5.43 26.38 -2.33
N ASP A 64 -5.51 27.69 -2.57
CA ASP A 64 -6.72 28.50 -2.37
C ASP A 64 -7.38 28.78 -3.73
N PRO A 65 -8.71 28.55 -3.90
CA PRO A 65 -9.63 28.02 -2.89
C PRO A 65 -9.44 26.52 -2.67
N ILE A 66 -9.68 26.07 -1.43
CA ILE A 66 -9.67 24.63 -1.10
C ILE A 66 -10.93 24.00 -1.68
N VAL A 67 -10.77 23.29 -2.79
CA VAL A 67 -11.83 22.54 -3.46
C VAL A 67 -11.48 21.07 -3.44
N VAL A 68 -12.39 20.24 -2.95
CA VAL A 68 -12.23 18.79 -2.97
C VAL A 68 -12.18 18.32 -4.43
N PRO A 69 -11.17 17.54 -4.83
CA PRO A 69 -11.14 16.97 -6.19
C PRO A 69 -12.37 16.10 -6.45
N ASP A 70 -12.90 16.20 -7.65
CA ASP A 70 -13.85 15.21 -8.15
C ASP A 70 -13.12 13.88 -8.40
N GLN A 71 -13.73 12.77 -7.97
CA GLN A 71 -13.09 11.46 -8.01
C GLN A 71 -12.95 10.93 -9.44
N ASP A 72 -13.96 11.13 -10.29
CA ASP A 72 -13.97 10.60 -11.65
C ASP A 72 -12.98 11.39 -12.51
N ASP A 73 -12.94 12.71 -12.36
CA ASP A 73 -11.97 13.57 -13.02
C ASP A 73 -10.53 13.22 -12.59
N LEU A 74 -10.29 12.99 -11.29
CA LEU A 74 -8.97 12.62 -10.78
C LEU A 74 -8.56 11.22 -11.27
N SER A 75 -9.48 10.25 -11.27
CA SER A 75 -9.25 8.90 -11.81
C SER A 75 -8.88 8.94 -13.29
N TYR A 76 -9.61 9.74 -14.07
CA TYR A 76 -9.32 9.96 -15.48
C TYR A 76 -7.95 10.61 -15.68
N ALA A 77 -7.61 11.65 -14.91
CA ALA A 77 -6.32 12.33 -14.99
C ALA A 77 -5.15 11.39 -14.64
N LEU A 78 -5.28 10.57 -13.59
CA LEU A 78 -4.28 9.57 -13.22
C LEU A 78 -4.09 8.52 -14.31
N THR A 79 -5.19 8.03 -14.90
CA THR A 79 -5.15 7.05 -15.99
C THR A 79 -4.51 7.63 -17.25
N ALA A 80 -4.88 8.85 -17.62
CA ALA A 80 -4.29 9.56 -18.75
C ALA A 80 -2.79 9.76 -18.54
N TYR A 81 -2.37 10.18 -17.34
CA TYR A 81 -0.96 10.35 -17.00
C TYR A 81 -0.17 9.04 -17.14
N PHE A 82 -0.72 7.91 -16.68
CA PHE A 82 -0.08 6.60 -16.88
C PHE A 82 0.07 6.24 -18.35
N ASN A 83 -0.91 6.58 -19.18
CA ASN A 83 -0.86 6.31 -20.60
C ASN A 83 0.18 7.17 -21.31
N ASP A 84 0.21 8.46 -21.01
CA ASP A 84 1.07 9.43 -21.69
C ASP A 84 2.53 9.35 -21.20
N GLU A 85 2.74 9.18 -19.90
CA GLU A 85 4.07 9.30 -19.29
C GLU A 85 4.77 7.96 -19.06
N TYR A 86 4.02 6.86 -18.92
CA TYR A 86 4.56 5.52 -18.67
C TYR A 86 4.17 4.51 -19.75
N GLU A 87 3.51 4.94 -20.84
CA GLU A 87 3.07 4.09 -21.97
C GLU A 87 2.27 2.84 -21.54
N VAL A 88 1.56 2.91 -20.40
CA VAL A 88 0.81 1.79 -19.83
C VAL A 88 -0.67 2.10 -19.70
N ARG A 89 -1.50 1.09 -19.98
CA ARG A 89 -2.93 1.12 -19.72
C ARG A 89 -3.21 0.37 -18.42
N LEU A 90 -3.84 1.05 -17.47
CA LEU A 90 -4.30 0.43 -16.23
C LEU A 90 -5.61 -0.33 -16.50
N GLU A 91 -5.66 -1.60 -16.12
CA GLU A 91 -6.82 -2.50 -16.34
C GLU A 91 -7.36 -3.08 -15.02
N ASP A 92 -6.85 -2.60 -13.88
CA ASP A 92 -7.11 -3.15 -12.55
C ASP A 92 -7.92 -2.21 -11.63
N ASP A 93 -8.52 -1.17 -12.20
CA ASP A 93 -9.26 -0.10 -11.49
C ASP A 93 -8.45 0.61 -10.39
N SER A 94 -7.11 0.43 -10.37
CA SER A 94 -6.27 0.98 -9.29
C SER A 94 -6.21 2.50 -9.30
N ALA A 95 -6.35 3.14 -10.47
CA ALA A 95 -6.46 4.60 -10.58
C ALA A 95 -7.72 5.14 -9.88
N GLU A 96 -8.87 4.47 -10.03
CA GLU A 96 -10.11 4.86 -9.36
C GLU A 96 -9.98 4.73 -7.84
N TYR A 97 -9.41 3.61 -7.38
CA TYR A 97 -9.14 3.40 -5.95
C TYR A 97 -8.21 4.47 -5.36
N VAL A 98 -7.13 4.80 -6.07
CA VAL A 98 -6.17 5.84 -5.64
C VAL A 98 -6.83 7.22 -5.65
N ALA A 99 -7.60 7.56 -6.69
CA ALA A 99 -8.34 8.81 -6.75
C ALA A 99 -9.31 8.96 -5.57
N GLY A 100 -10.13 7.93 -5.30
CA GLY A 100 -11.06 7.95 -4.16
C GLY A 100 -10.35 8.09 -2.82
N ARG A 101 -9.20 7.44 -2.65
CA ARG A 101 -8.36 7.62 -1.46
C ARG A 101 -7.85 9.06 -1.33
N ILE A 102 -7.36 9.66 -2.41
CA ILE A 102 -6.87 11.05 -2.42
C ILE A 102 -8.01 12.01 -2.07
N CYS A 103 -9.19 11.86 -2.67
CA CYS A 103 -10.37 12.66 -2.35
C CYS A 103 -10.77 12.55 -0.88
N ASN A 104 -10.70 11.34 -0.29
CA ASN A 104 -11.00 11.14 1.13
C ASN A 104 -9.95 11.79 2.05
N LEU A 105 -8.67 11.61 1.75
CA LEU A 105 -7.57 12.22 2.51
C LEU A 105 -7.61 13.74 2.42
N HIS A 106 -7.98 14.30 1.27
CA HIS A 106 -8.20 15.73 1.10
C HIS A 106 -9.29 16.24 2.05
N LYS A 107 -10.46 15.60 2.04
CA LYS A 107 -11.57 15.93 2.96
C LYS A 107 -11.14 15.86 4.43
N LEU A 108 -10.33 14.87 4.82
CA LEU A 108 -9.83 14.76 6.19
C LEU A 108 -8.84 15.89 6.52
N CYS A 109 -7.85 16.12 5.66
CA CYS A 109 -6.80 17.13 5.89
C CYS A 109 -7.38 18.56 6.00
N PHE A 110 -8.46 18.85 5.27
CA PHE A 110 -9.06 20.18 5.21
C PHE A 110 -10.44 20.29 5.88
N GLY A 111 -11.00 19.20 6.42
CA GLY A 111 -12.35 19.12 6.98
C GLY A 111 -12.47 19.51 8.47
N GLY A 112 -11.34 19.72 9.15
CA GLY A 112 -11.31 20.27 10.52
C GLY A 112 -11.04 19.25 11.64
N ASP A 113 -11.15 17.95 11.40
CA ASP A 113 -10.69 16.93 12.36
C ASP A 113 -9.21 16.58 12.12
N GLN A 114 -8.34 17.36 12.75
CA GLN A 114 -6.90 17.21 12.59
C GLN A 114 -6.36 15.91 13.22
N VAL A 115 -7.02 15.36 14.25
CA VAL A 115 -6.56 14.13 14.91
C VAL A 115 -6.85 12.94 14.01
N GLU A 116 -8.05 12.87 13.44
CA GLU A 116 -8.41 11.83 12.47
C GLU A 116 -7.50 11.89 11.23
N ALA A 117 -7.28 13.09 10.68
CA ALA A 117 -6.42 13.28 9.53
C ALA A 117 -4.97 12.83 9.79
N GLU A 118 -4.37 13.23 10.91
CA GLU A 118 -3.00 12.83 11.25
C GLU A 118 -2.88 11.32 11.46
N ASN A 119 -3.87 10.68 12.11
CA ASN A 119 -3.88 9.23 12.30
C ASN A 119 -4.01 8.49 10.97
N ALA A 120 -4.86 8.95 10.06
CA ALA A 120 -5.01 8.37 8.73
C ALA A 120 -3.70 8.45 7.93
N VAL A 121 -3.02 9.60 7.93
CA VAL A 121 -1.74 9.76 7.23
C VAL A 121 -0.64 8.90 7.87
N LYS A 122 -0.55 8.86 9.21
CA LYS A 122 0.41 8.00 9.90
C LYS A 122 0.24 6.52 9.56
N GLY A 123 -1.00 6.03 9.49
CA GLY A 123 -1.27 4.65 9.07
C GLY A 123 -0.74 4.33 7.67
N LEU A 124 -0.85 5.28 6.72
CA LEU A 124 -0.28 5.13 5.38
C LEU A 124 1.26 5.15 5.39
N GLU A 125 1.87 6.03 6.20
CA GLU A 125 3.32 6.09 6.36
C GLU A 125 3.89 4.80 6.98
N GLU A 126 3.20 4.21 7.95
CA GLU A 126 3.55 2.93 8.58
C GLU A 126 3.43 1.75 7.60
N ALA A 127 2.37 1.73 6.78
CA ALA A 127 2.22 0.74 5.72
C ALA A 127 3.36 0.87 4.67
N THR A 128 3.72 2.10 4.32
CA THR A 128 4.83 2.39 3.39
C THR A 128 6.18 1.95 3.96
N LYS A 129 6.43 2.18 5.26
CA LYS A 129 7.63 1.70 5.95
C LYS A 129 7.71 0.18 5.98
N SER A 130 6.59 -0.48 6.28
CA SER A 130 6.50 -1.95 6.30
C SER A 130 6.85 -2.55 4.94
N LEU A 131 6.34 -1.99 3.84
CA LEU A 131 6.69 -2.43 2.49
C LEU A 131 8.19 -2.34 2.15
N ARG A 132 8.91 -1.34 2.68
CA ARG A 132 10.38 -1.24 2.52
C ARG A 132 11.14 -2.20 3.42
N GLY A 133 10.60 -2.51 4.60
CA GLY A 133 11.17 -3.45 5.56
C GLY A 133 11.03 -4.92 5.12
N THR A 134 9.96 -5.25 4.42
CA THR A 134 9.75 -6.56 3.79
C THR A 134 10.57 -6.67 2.51
N LYS A 135 11.90 -6.66 2.61
CA LYS A 135 12.73 -7.29 1.57
C LYS A 135 12.46 -8.79 1.64
N THR A 136 11.45 -9.24 0.91
CA THR A 136 11.29 -10.66 0.58
C THR A 136 12.66 -11.15 0.10
N LYS A 137 13.26 -12.09 0.83
CA LYS A 137 14.28 -12.98 0.27
C LYS A 137 13.67 -13.55 -1.00
N ALA A 138 14.05 -13.01 -2.15
CA ALA A 138 13.85 -13.68 -3.41
C ALA A 138 14.70 -14.94 -3.30
N THR A 139 14.08 -16.04 -2.86
CA THR A 139 14.61 -17.38 -3.09
C THR A 139 14.67 -17.52 -4.60
N LYS A 140 15.83 -17.17 -5.16
CA LYS A 140 16.31 -17.79 -6.38
C LYS A 140 16.42 -19.26 -6.02
N GLN A 141 15.46 -20.05 -6.49
CA GLN A 141 15.47 -21.50 -6.37
C GLN A 141 16.54 -22.00 -7.34
N ASP A 142 17.80 -21.81 -6.96
CA ASP A 142 18.94 -22.49 -7.55
C ASP A 142 19.17 -23.72 -6.68
N ALA A 143 18.92 -24.89 -7.27
CA ALA A 143 19.10 -26.16 -6.62
C ALA A 143 20.59 -26.38 -6.33
N GLY A 144 20.98 -26.36 -5.05
CA GLY A 144 22.28 -26.88 -4.63
C GLY A 144 22.83 -26.28 -3.35
N ASP A 145 22.98 -27.16 -2.35
CA ASP A 145 23.97 -27.13 -1.27
C ASP A 145 23.64 -26.38 0.04
N ASP A 146 23.30 -27.21 1.03
CA ASP A 146 23.74 -27.21 2.44
C ASP A 146 24.47 -25.96 2.99
N ALA A 147 23.85 -25.31 3.98
CA ALA A 147 24.49 -24.97 5.27
C ALA A 147 23.63 -24.03 6.13
N GLY A 148 23.48 -24.38 7.41
CA GLY A 148 23.47 -23.37 8.48
C GLY A 148 22.13 -23.01 9.11
N MET A 149 21.67 -23.88 10.03
CA MET A 149 20.79 -23.55 11.14
C MET A 149 21.19 -22.25 11.86
N ALA A 150 20.23 -21.35 12.08
CA ALA A 150 20.20 -20.47 13.23
C ALA A 150 18.74 -20.31 13.68
N SER A 151 18.38 -21.14 14.64
CA SER A 151 17.20 -21.02 15.49
C SER A 151 17.29 -19.75 16.32
N ASP A 152 16.28 -18.89 16.25
CA ASP A 152 16.06 -17.86 17.27
C ASP A 152 14.80 -18.28 18.04
N GLU A 153 15.06 -18.96 19.15
CA GLU A 153 14.11 -19.28 20.21
C GLU A 153 13.93 -18.01 21.05
N SER A 154 12.69 -17.55 21.19
CA SER A 154 12.33 -16.59 22.24
C SER A 154 11.26 -17.25 23.11
N ASP A 155 11.75 -17.86 24.18
CA ASP A 155 11.02 -18.29 25.37
C ASP A 155 10.93 -17.08 26.32
N ASP A 156 9.72 -16.68 26.71
CA ASP A 156 9.44 -16.15 28.06
C ASP A 156 7.93 -16.02 28.34
N GLU A 157 7.54 -16.61 29.48
CA GLU A 157 6.55 -16.16 30.48
C GLU A 157 5.68 -17.33 30.98
N GLY A 158 6.04 -17.81 32.16
CA GLY A 158 5.34 -18.84 32.92
C GLY A 158 4.23 -18.29 33.82
N GLY A 159 3.54 -19.21 34.50
CA GLY A 159 2.76 -18.90 35.70
C GLY A 159 1.31 -19.40 35.69
N GLU A 160 1.17 -20.68 36.06
CA GLU A 160 0.03 -21.34 36.69
C GLU A 160 -1.05 -20.49 37.41
N ASP A 161 -2.32 -20.84 37.22
CA ASP A 161 -3.20 -21.21 38.34
C ASP A 161 -4.43 -21.99 37.85
N GLY A 162 -4.76 -23.07 38.55
CA GLY A 162 -5.80 -24.03 38.19
C GLY A 162 -7.14 -23.71 38.84
N MET A 163 -8.24 -24.10 38.20
CA MET A 163 -9.48 -24.41 38.90
C MET A 163 -10.31 -25.47 38.15
N ASP A 164 -10.59 -26.51 38.92
CA ASP A 164 -11.27 -27.77 38.66
C ASP A 164 -12.79 -27.59 38.47
N VAL A 165 -13.40 -28.22 37.45
CA VAL A 165 -14.83 -28.59 37.46
C VAL A 165 -15.02 -29.94 36.77
N ASP A 166 -15.23 -30.95 37.61
CA ASP A 166 -15.68 -32.31 37.34
C ASP A 166 -16.97 -32.40 36.50
N GLY A 167 -17.07 -33.39 35.58
CA GLY A 167 -18.32 -33.65 34.88
C GLY A 167 -18.29 -34.57 33.65
N GLN A 168 -18.06 -35.87 33.88
CA GLN A 168 -18.63 -37.00 33.11
C GLN A 168 -18.29 -37.19 31.60
N SER A 169 -17.36 -38.12 31.37
CA SER A 169 -17.52 -39.33 30.54
C SER A 169 -18.10 -39.21 29.11
N ALA A 170 -17.22 -39.08 28.11
CA ALA A 170 -17.28 -39.86 26.86
C ALA A 170 -15.97 -39.68 26.07
N GLN A 171 -15.05 -40.64 26.20
CA GLN A 171 -13.87 -40.75 25.34
C GLN A 171 -14.30 -41.00 23.89
N GLN A 172 -14.12 -40.01 23.02
CA GLN A 172 -14.03 -40.25 21.58
C GLN A 172 -12.77 -39.57 21.05
N GLN A 173 -11.71 -40.37 20.98
CA GLN A 173 -10.44 -40.02 20.37
C GLN A 173 -10.69 -39.56 18.93
N ARG A 174 -10.55 -38.25 18.66
CA ARG A 174 -10.47 -37.74 17.28
C ARG A 174 -9.11 -38.16 16.72
N GLN A 175 -9.08 -39.26 15.99
CA GLN A 175 -7.92 -39.65 15.19
C GLN A 175 -7.59 -38.55 14.17
N PRO A 176 -6.31 -38.29 13.86
CA PRO A 176 -5.92 -37.36 12.82
C PRO A 176 -6.41 -37.87 11.46
N ARG A 177 -7.20 -37.06 10.74
CA ARG A 177 -7.60 -37.36 9.35
C ARG A 177 -6.35 -37.41 8.49
N GLN A 178 -5.96 -38.62 8.03
CA GLN A 178 -4.94 -38.78 7.00
C GLN A 178 -5.42 -38.03 5.74
N ARG A 179 -4.59 -37.10 5.24
CA ARG A 179 -4.77 -36.53 3.90
C ARG A 179 -4.63 -37.68 2.91
N GLN A 180 -5.68 -37.98 2.16
CA GLN A 180 -5.60 -38.90 1.05
C GLN A 180 -4.69 -38.28 0.00
N GLU A 181 -3.62 -38.99 -0.37
CA GLU A 181 -2.76 -38.57 -1.47
C GLU A 181 -3.54 -38.68 -2.79
N PRO A 182 -3.46 -37.68 -3.68
CA PRO A 182 -4.14 -37.74 -4.97
C PRO A 182 -3.53 -38.85 -5.81
N ILE A 183 -4.37 -39.76 -6.30
CA ILE A 183 -3.97 -40.86 -7.17
C ILE A 183 -3.57 -40.24 -8.52
N VAL A 184 -2.33 -40.46 -8.93
CA VAL A 184 -1.76 -40.01 -10.20
C VAL A 184 -1.78 -41.18 -11.17
N ASP A 185 -2.33 -40.98 -12.37
CA ASP A 185 -2.37 -41.99 -13.43
C ASP A 185 -0.99 -42.19 -14.08
N GLU A 186 -0.82 -43.21 -14.92
CA GLU A 186 0.43 -43.52 -15.64
C GLU A 186 0.93 -42.38 -16.57
N ASP A 187 0.08 -41.37 -16.83
CA ASP A 187 0.41 -40.14 -17.57
C ASP A 187 0.69 -38.90 -16.66
N GLY A 188 0.76 -39.04 -15.34
CA GLY A 188 1.23 -37.97 -14.44
C GLY A 188 0.20 -36.88 -14.08
N PHE A 189 -1.08 -37.07 -14.42
CA PHE A 189 -2.17 -36.16 -14.04
C PHE A 189 -2.98 -36.73 -12.86
N THR A 190 -3.39 -35.85 -11.94
CA THR A 190 -4.27 -36.15 -10.79
C THR A 190 -5.73 -36.15 -11.23
N MET A 191 -6.46 -37.25 -11.00
CA MET A 191 -7.91 -37.33 -11.22
C MET A 191 -8.68 -36.50 -10.16
N VAL A 192 -9.69 -35.73 -10.59
CA VAL A 192 -10.62 -34.95 -9.73
C VAL A 192 -11.82 -35.81 -9.33
#